data_AF-A0A383AKS9-F1
#
_entry.id   AF-A0A383AKS9-F1
#
_cell.length_a   1.000
_cell.length_b   1.000
_cell.length_c   1.000
_cell.angle_alpha   90.00
_cell.angle_beta   90.00
_cell.angle_gamma   90.00
#
_symmetry.space_group_name_H-M   'P 1'
#
loop_
_entity.id
_entity.type
_entity.pdbx_description
1 polymer ?
#
loop_
_entity_poly.entity_id
_entity_poly.type
_entity_poly.pdbx_seq_one_letter_code
_entity_poly.pdbx_strand_id
1 'polypeptide(L)'
;RLQGHEPQKLNIDIRHAAASLNSMSWLSLENMPENFRNQSMTRIYRCGDGRFFHLHNSFLDGPVVANHLGIDEDADVATIAQAMAEQDAFELEKALIALKVTGAVVRSPEEWLAHPQGKTLVDRPVVEITKIGDAPIESPKAEARPLSNLRVLDLTRVLAGPTSARTLAEHGAQVLHVSSPNLPTMMMAEMDTGHGKRQVHLDLTKSEDEARLLELAMDVDVFNQGFRKGTLDKRGFGPEAMAELRPGII
;
A
#
# COMPACT_ATOMS: atom_id res chain seq x y z
N ARG A 1 -8.21 -10.76 25.66
CA ARG A 1 -9.14 -11.70 24.99
C ARG A 1 -9.79 -10.89 23.88
N LEU A 2 -9.46 -11.17 22.60
CA LEU A 2 -10.13 -10.50 21.48
C LEU A 2 -11.63 -10.80 21.62
N GLN A 3 -12.45 -9.76 21.76
CA GLN A 3 -13.89 -9.91 21.80
C GLN A 3 -14.35 -10.17 20.37
N GLY A 4 -14.58 -11.43 20.04
CA GLY A 4 -15.13 -11.85 18.76
C GLY A 4 -16.51 -12.47 18.95
N HIS A 5 -17.37 -12.34 17.94
CA HIS A 5 -18.57 -13.17 17.83
C HIS A 5 -18.19 -14.64 17.66
N GLU A 6 -19.17 -15.53 17.86
CA GLU A 6 -19.00 -16.95 17.55
C GLU A 6 -18.48 -17.14 16.12
N PRO A 7 -17.61 -18.15 15.88
CA PRO A 7 -17.07 -18.42 14.55
C PRO A 7 -18.17 -18.52 13.49
N GLN A 8 -18.05 -17.72 12.44
CA GLN A 8 -19.02 -17.71 11.35
C GLN A 8 -18.60 -18.71 10.26
N LYS A 9 -19.59 -19.44 9.71
CA LYS A 9 -19.38 -20.24 8.51
C LYS A 9 -19.50 -19.35 7.28
N LEU A 10 -18.38 -19.07 6.65
CA LEU A 10 -18.30 -18.27 5.43
C LEU A 10 -18.13 -19.19 4.21
N ASN A 11 -18.87 -18.92 3.14
CA ASN A 11 -18.63 -19.51 1.83
C ASN A 11 -18.15 -18.41 0.89
N ILE A 12 -17.01 -18.63 0.23
CA ILE A 12 -16.40 -17.67 -0.68
C ILE A 12 -16.38 -18.28 -2.08
N ASP A 13 -16.93 -17.57 -3.06
CA ASP A 13 -16.75 -17.93 -4.46
C ASP A 13 -15.33 -17.56 -4.89
N ILE A 14 -14.54 -18.55 -5.30
CA ILE A 14 -13.13 -18.37 -5.67
C ILE A 14 -12.99 -17.46 -6.90
N ARG A 15 -13.91 -17.50 -7.86
CA ARG A 15 -13.87 -16.64 -9.04
C ARG A 15 -14.14 -15.20 -8.67
N HIS A 16 -15.12 -14.95 -7.79
CA HIS A 16 -15.37 -13.60 -7.28
C HIS A 16 -14.19 -13.08 -6.46
N ALA A 17 -13.61 -13.92 -5.59
CA ALA A 17 -12.41 -13.54 -4.84
C ALA A 17 -11.24 -13.20 -5.77
N ALA A 18 -10.95 -14.05 -6.76
CA ALA A 18 -9.89 -13.80 -7.74
C ALA A 18 -10.15 -12.52 -8.55
N ALA A 19 -11.39 -12.27 -8.97
CA ALA A 19 -11.76 -11.05 -9.66
C ALA A 19 -11.55 -9.81 -8.79
N SER A 20 -11.92 -9.87 -7.50
CA SER A 20 -11.72 -8.77 -6.55
C SER A 20 -10.24 -8.46 -6.26
N LEU A 21 -9.36 -9.46 -6.33
CA LEU A 21 -7.92 -9.31 -6.16
C LEU A 21 -7.22 -8.72 -7.39
N ASN A 22 -7.87 -8.74 -8.55
CA ASN A 22 -7.36 -8.19 -9.80
C ASN A 22 -8.30 -7.15 -10.42
N SER A 23 -9.12 -6.48 -9.60
CA SER A 23 -10.19 -5.58 -10.05
C SER A 23 -9.68 -4.43 -10.92
N MET A 24 -8.47 -3.92 -10.64
CA MET A 24 -7.81 -2.91 -11.48
C MET A 24 -7.64 -3.33 -12.94
N SER A 25 -7.46 -4.61 -13.24
CA SER A 25 -7.32 -5.10 -14.61
C SER A 25 -8.64 -5.09 -15.39
N TRP A 26 -9.77 -5.06 -14.67
CA TRP A 26 -11.12 -5.11 -15.21
C TRP A 26 -11.83 -3.76 -15.21
N LEU A 27 -11.25 -2.75 -14.54
CA LEU A 27 -11.75 -1.39 -14.55
C LEU A 27 -11.57 -0.76 -15.94
N SER A 28 -12.63 -0.15 -16.45
CA SER A 28 -12.63 0.61 -17.69
C SER A 28 -13.34 1.95 -17.52
N LEU A 29 -12.85 2.96 -18.22
CA LEU A 29 -13.51 4.24 -18.40
C LEU A 29 -13.58 4.54 -19.89
N GLU A 30 -14.58 5.32 -20.29
CA GLU A 30 -14.82 5.72 -21.67
C GLU A 30 -13.60 6.40 -22.34
N ASN A 31 -12.68 6.98 -21.55
CA ASN A 31 -11.47 7.67 -22.02
C ASN A 31 -10.19 7.22 -21.29
N MET A 32 -10.09 5.94 -20.91
CA MET A 32 -8.89 5.42 -20.25
C MET A 32 -7.71 5.34 -21.25
N PRO A 33 -6.55 5.98 -21.00
CA PRO A 33 -5.45 5.95 -21.96
C PRO A 33 -4.82 4.56 -22.09
N GLU A 34 -4.37 4.19 -23.31
CA GLU A 34 -3.92 2.83 -23.64
C GLU A 34 -2.65 2.39 -22.88
N ASN A 35 -1.76 3.33 -22.56
CA ASN A 35 -0.46 3.07 -21.92
C ASN A 35 -0.52 2.71 -20.43
N PHE A 36 -1.69 2.84 -19.78
CA PHE A 36 -1.86 2.52 -18.35
C PHE A 36 -1.70 1.03 -18.00
N ARG A 37 -1.60 0.16 -19.02
CA ARG A 37 -1.51 -1.30 -18.86
C ARG A 37 -0.14 -1.88 -19.20
N ASN A 38 0.86 -1.08 -19.57
CA ASN A 38 2.19 -1.62 -19.85
C ASN A 38 2.87 -2.08 -18.55
N GLN A 39 2.81 -3.40 -18.30
CA GLN A 39 3.46 -4.07 -17.17
C GLN A 39 4.70 -4.86 -17.62
N SER A 40 5.29 -4.52 -18.77
CA SER A 40 6.44 -5.27 -19.29
C SER A 40 7.59 -5.23 -18.27
N MET A 41 7.95 -4.05 -17.76
CA MET A 41 9.03 -3.93 -16.77
C MET A 41 8.68 -4.49 -15.39
N THR A 42 7.43 -4.34 -14.90
CA THR A 42 7.02 -4.93 -13.60
C THR A 42 6.69 -6.41 -13.77
N ARG A 43 7.73 -7.26 -13.82
CA ARG A 43 7.60 -8.69 -14.12
C ARG A 43 8.79 -9.49 -13.59
N ILE A 44 8.59 -10.80 -13.49
CA ILE A 44 9.64 -11.76 -13.20
C ILE A 44 10.35 -12.18 -14.49
N TYR A 45 11.67 -11.99 -14.52
CA TYR A 45 12.56 -12.38 -15.62
C TYR A 45 13.61 -13.37 -15.16
N ARG A 46 14.12 -14.18 -16.09
CA ARG A 46 15.25 -15.07 -15.84
C ARG A 46 16.56 -14.33 -16.10
N CYS A 47 17.50 -14.42 -15.16
CA CYS A 47 18.83 -13.85 -15.24
C CYS A 47 19.83 -14.82 -15.91
N GLY A 48 21.02 -14.31 -16.26
CA GLY A 48 22.10 -15.08 -16.90
C GLY A 48 22.67 -16.17 -16.00
N ASP A 49 22.70 -15.92 -14.69
CA ASP A 49 23.04 -16.89 -13.63
C ASP A 49 22.01 -18.02 -13.44
N GLY A 50 20.89 -17.95 -14.18
CA GLY A 50 19.80 -18.92 -14.14
C GLY A 50 18.78 -18.70 -13.02
N ARG A 51 18.95 -17.66 -12.19
CA ARG A 51 17.98 -17.25 -11.17
C ARG A 51 16.85 -16.43 -11.79
N PHE A 52 15.82 -16.15 -10.99
CA PHE A 52 14.76 -15.24 -11.38
C PHE A 52 14.85 -13.94 -10.60
N PHE A 53 14.50 -12.83 -11.25
CA PHE A 53 14.51 -11.50 -10.69
C PHE A 53 13.17 -10.83 -10.96
N HIS A 54 12.55 -10.26 -9.92
CA HIS A 54 11.36 -9.44 -10.06
C HIS A 54 11.79 -7.99 -10.27
N LEU A 55 11.75 -7.55 -11.54
CA LEU A 55 11.84 -6.13 -11.86
C LEU A 55 10.54 -5.46 -11.42
N HIS A 56 10.64 -4.26 -10.87
CA HIS A 56 9.49 -3.53 -10.39
C HIS A 56 9.62 -2.05 -10.75
N ASN A 57 8.65 -1.52 -11.50
CA ASN A 57 8.62 -0.12 -11.88
C ASN A 57 7.70 0.66 -10.93
N SER A 58 8.24 1.13 -9.80
CA SER A 58 7.51 2.05 -8.91
C SER A 58 7.72 3.49 -9.30
N PHE A 59 6.65 4.20 -9.67
CA PHE A 59 6.63 5.66 -9.83
C PHE A 59 7.79 6.20 -10.71
N LEU A 60 8.89 6.62 -10.08
CA LEU A 60 10.04 7.27 -10.72
C LEU A 60 11.21 6.31 -10.98
N ASP A 61 11.06 5.02 -10.63
CA ASP A 61 12.11 4.02 -10.74
C ASP A 61 12.38 3.61 -12.20
N GLY A 62 11.34 3.61 -13.04
CA GLY A 62 11.36 3.09 -14.40
C GLY A 62 12.51 3.60 -15.27
N PRO A 63 12.67 4.92 -15.43
CA PRO A 63 13.77 5.49 -16.20
C PRO A 63 15.16 5.09 -15.69
N VAL A 64 15.30 4.96 -14.36
CA VAL A 64 16.59 4.60 -13.74
C VAL A 64 16.91 3.12 -13.97
N VAL A 65 15.92 2.24 -13.83
CA VAL A 65 16.06 0.80 -14.10
C VAL A 65 16.34 0.57 -15.59
N ALA A 66 15.60 1.21 -16.48
CA ALA A 66 15.80 1.10 -17.92
C ALA A 66 17.20 1.56 -18.34
N ASN A 67 17.65 2.71 -17.83
CA ASN A 67 19.01 3.21 -18.07
C ASN A 67 20.09 2.26 -17.51
N HIS A 68 19.87 1.66 -16.34
CA HIS A 68 20.81 0.67 -15.78
C HIS A 68 20.92 -0.59 -16.64
N LEU A 69 19.81 -1.04 -17.22
CA LEU A 69 19.74 -2.20 -18.10
C LEU A 69 20.12 -1.88 -19.56
N GLY A 70 20.33 -0.60 -19.91
CA GLY A 70 20.67 -0.19 -21.26
C GLY A 70 19.53 -0.36 -22.27
N ILE A 71 18.28 -0.21 -21.82
CA ILE A 71 17.07 -0.37 -22.64
C ILE A 71 16.18 0.87 -22.55
N ASP A 72 15.22 0.99 -23.49
CA ASP A 72 14.15 1.98 -23.40
C ASP A 72 13.16 1.63 -22.28
N GLU A 73 12.55 2.63 -21.64
CA GLU A 73 11.61 2.44 -20.53
C GLU A 73 10.37 1.64 -20.95
N ASP A 74 9.92 1.82 -22.19
CA ASP A 74 8.77 1.16 -22.78
C ASP A 74 9.13 -0.08 -23.62
N ALA A 75 10.37 -0.59 -23.47
CA ALA A 75 10.83 -1.80 -24.12
C ALA A 75 9.88 -2.97 -23.90
N ASP A 76 9.74 -3.80 -24.93
CA ASP A 76 8.87 -4.97 -24.87
C ASP A 76 9.46 -6.08 -23.98
N VAL A 77 8.61 -7.06 -23.67
CA VAL A 77 8.99 -8.19 -22.82
C VAL A 77 10.21 -8.95 -23.36
N ALA A 78 10.34 -9.06 -24.67
CA ALA A 78 11.45 -9.81 -25.29
C ALA A 78 12.78 -9.08 -25.13
N THR A 79 12.79 -7.77 -25.34
CA THR A 79 13.96 -6.90 -25.19
C THR A 79 14.41 -6.87 -23.74
N ILE A 80 13.48 -6.69 -22.79
CA ILE A 80 13.80 -6.74 -21.36
C ILE A 80 14.38 -8.12 -20.98
N ALA A 81 13.79 -9.21 -21.49
CA ALA A 81 14.29 -10.55 -21.21
C ALA A 81 15.73 -10.78 -21.71
N GLN A 82 16.09 -10.20 -22.86
CA GLN A 82 17.46 -10.26 -23.38
C GLN A 82 18.43 -9.51 -22.47
N ALA A 83 18.10 -8.27 -22.08
CA ALA A 83 18.93 -7.49 -21.15
C ALA A 83 19.10 -8.20 -19.79
N MET A 84 18.02 -8.81 -19.28
CA MET A 84 18.05 -9.57 -18.02
C MET A 84 18.91 -10.83 -18.12
N ALA A 85 18.99 -11.48 -19.28
CA ALA A 85 19.83 -12.65 -19.50
C ALA A 85 21.34 -12.36 -19.42
N GLU A 86 21.74 -11.08 -19.43
CA GLU A 86 23.13 -10.63 -19.24
C GLU A 86 23.45 -10.31 -17.77
N GLN A 87 22.45 -10.31 -16.88
CA GLN A 87 22.61 -9.92 -15.48
C GLN A 87 22.89 -11.13 -14.57
N ASP A 88 23.70 -10.91 -13.54
CA ASP A 88 23.69 -11.72 -12.31
C ASP A 88 22.62 -11.17 -11.36
N ALA A 89 21.76 -12.03 -10.81
CA ALA A 89 20.59 -11.55 -10.08
C ALA A 89 20.95 -10.80 -8.79
N PHE A 90 21.97 -11.25 -8.06
CA PHE A 90 22.34 -10.61 -6.79
C PHE A 90 23.18 -9.34 -7.01
N GLU A 91 24.06 -9.31 -8.01
CA GLU A 91 24.76 -8.07 -8.35
C GLU A 91 23.78 -7.02 -8.90
N LEU A 92 22.77 -7.42 -9.67
CA LEU A 92 21.68 -6.53 -10.09
C LEU A 92 20.90 -5.99 -8.87
N GLU A 93 20.49 -6.85 -7.93
CA GLU A 93 19.77 -6.41 -6.73
C GLU A 93 20.57 -5.36 -5.94
N LYS A 94 21.87 -5.63 -5.75
CA LYS A 94 22.79 -4.72 -5.09
C LYS A 94 22.96 -3.40 -5.86
N ALA A 95 23.02 -3.44 -7.19
CA ALA A 95 23.09 -2.25 -8.02
C ALA A 95 21.81 -1.40 -7.91
N LEU A 96 20.63 -2.03 -7.99
CA LEU A 96 19.34 -1.33 -7.83
C LEU A 96 19.18 -0.72 -6.43
N ILE A 97 19.62 -1.43 -5.38
CA ILE A 97 19.67 -0.89 -4.01
C ILE A 97 20.57 0.36 -3.95
N ALA A 98 21.76 0.32 -4.58
CA ALA A 98 22.68 1.46 -4.62
C ALA A 98 22.08 2.66 -5.38
N LEU A 99 21.29 2.39 -6.42
CA LEU A 99 20.52 3.37 -7.18
C LEU A 99 19.24 3.84 -6.46
N LYS A 100 18.89 3.21 -5.33
CA LYS A 100 17.69 3.48 -4.52
C LYS A 100 16.37 3.25 -5.28
N VAL A 101 16.35 2.26 -6.17
CA VAL A 101 15.16 1.84 -6.92
C VAL A 101 14.75 0.41 -6.55
N THR A 102 13.53 0.04 -6.95
CA THR A 102 12.93 -1.24 -6.58
C THR A 102 13.28 -2.38 -7.54
N GLY A 103 13.49 -3.56 -6.97
CA GLY A 103 13.78 -4.81 -7.68
C GLY A 103 14.36 -5.83 -6.71
N ALA A 104 14.06 -7.11 -6.91
CA ALA A 104 14.51 -8.15 -5.97
C ALA A 104 14.75 -9.50 -6.65
N VAL A 105 15.77 -10.21 -6.16
CA VAL A 105 15.97 -11.61 -6.52
C VAL A 105 14.82 -12.45 -5.96
N VAL A 106 14.26 -13.32 -6.81
CA VAL A 106 13.33 -14.37 -6.38
C VAL A 106 14.12 -15.41 -5.61
N ARG A 107 13.87 -15.48 -4.31
CA ARG A 107 14.53 -16.40 -3.37
C ARG A 107 13.69 -17.65 -3.17
N SER A 108 14.34 -18.79 -2.94
CA SER A 108 13.64 -19.98 -2.43
C SER A 108 13.11 -19.73 -1.01
N PRO A 109 12.15 -20.53 -0.52
CA PRO A 109 11.71 -20.46 0.87
C PRO A 109 12.87 -20.57 1.88
N GLU A 110 13.83 -21.47 1.63
CA GLU A 110 15.00 -21.67 2.50
C GLU A 110 15.93 -20.45 2.50
N GLU A 111 16.19 -19.88 1.33
CA GLU A 111 16.98 -18.65 1.19
C GLU A 111 16.31 -17.47 1.89
N TRP A 112 14.98 -17.34 1.75
CA TRP A 112 14.20 -16.31 2.43
C TRP A 112 14.26 -16.47 3.94
N LEU A 113 14.05 -17.69 4.47
CA LEU A 113 14.14 -17.98 5.91
C LEU A 113 15.55 -17.77 6.46
N ALA A 114 16.60 -17.96 5.64
CA ALA A 114 17.97 -17.67 6.03
C ALA A 114 18.32 -16.16 6.02
N HIS A 115 17.58 -15.36 5.23
CA HIS A 115 17.77 -13.92 5.08
C HIS A 115 17.44 -13.15 6.37
N PRO A 116 18.11 -12.01 6.68
CA PRO A 116 17.87 -11.27 7.93
C PRO A 116 16.40 -10.88 8.15
N GLN A 117 15.72 -10.46 7.09
CA GLN A 117 14.31 -10.09 7.12
C GLN A 117 13.42 -11.31 7.36
N GLY A 118 13.69 -12.45 6.72
CA GLY A 118 12.92 -13.69 6.95
C GLY A 118 13.07 -14.19 8.39
N LYS A 119 14.30 -14.20 8.92
CA LYS A 119 14.57 -14.51 10.34
C LYS A 119 13.83 -13.58 11.30
N THR A 120 13.67 -12.32 10.93
CA THR A 120 12.95 -11.33 11.75
C THR A 120 11.43 -11.56 11.71
N LEU A 121 10.90 -12.12 10.64
CA LEU A 121 9.45 -12.26 10.41
C LEU A 121 8.89 -13.64 10.80
N VAL A 122 9.71 -14.69 10.86
CA VAL A 122 9.25 -16.08 11.04
C VAL A 122 8.39 -16.31 12.28
N ASP A 123 8.71 -15.63 13.38
CA ASP A 123 7.99 -15.77 14.66
C ASP A 123 6.99 -14.63 14.92
N ARG A 124 6.75 -13.76 13.94
CA ARG A 124 5.83 -12.62 14.10
C ARG A 124 4.43 -12.98 13.62
N PRO A 125 3.38 -12.56 14.34
CA PRO A 125 2.02 -12.76 13.88
C PRO A 125 1.75 -11.91 12.63
N VAL A 126 0.81 -12.35 11.80
CA VAL A 126 0.36 -11.62 10.59
C VAL A 126 -0.20 -10.24 10.95
N VAL A 127 -0.81 -10.12 12.13
CA VAL A 127 -1.37 -8.88 12.67
C VAL A 127 -0.87 -8.68 14.09
N GLU A 128 -0.32 -7.50 14.35
CA GLU A 128 0.07 -7.03 15.69
C GLU A 128 -0.85 -5.87 16.09
N ILE A 129 -1.34 -5.90 17.33
CA ILE A 129 -2.14 -4.82 17.91
C ILE A 129 -1.35 -4.27 19.10
N THR A 130 -0.95 -3.01 19.01
CA THR A 130 -0.21 -2.31 20.06
C THR A 130 -1.14 -1.35 20.77
N LYS A 131 -1.18 -1.39 22.11
CA LYS A 131 -1.90 -0.38 22.90
C LYS A 131 -1.11 0.93 22.88
N ILE A 132 -1.71 2.00 22.38
CA ILE A 132 -1.09 3.32 22.19
C ILE A 132 -1.53 4.38 23.21
N GLY A 133 -2.49 4.04 24.09
CA GLY A 133 -2.98 4.92 25.15
C GLY A 133 -4.08 4.28 25.99
N ASP A 134 -4.47 4.96 27.07
CA ASP A 134 -5.65 4.63 27.87
C ASP A 134 -6.82 5.53 27.44
N ALA A 135 -7.99 4.94 27.24
CA ALA A 135 -9.22 5.64 26.93
C ALA A 135 -10.44 4.81 27.35
N PRO A 136 -11.61 5.44 27.56
CA PRO A 136 -12.87 4.71 27.69
C PRO A 136 -13.10 3.78 26.49
N ILE A 137 -13.72 2.63 26.72
CA ILE A 137 -14.07 1.71 25.63
C ILE A 137 -15.18 2.36 24.79
N GLU A 138 -14.90 2.57 23.52
CA GLU A 138 -15.88 3.02 22.54
C GLU A 138 -16.28 1.84 21.66
N SER A 139 -17.53 1.41 21.80
CA SER A 139 -18.08 0.35 20.96
C SER A 139 -18.80 0.98 19.76
N PRO A 140 -18.52 0.56 18.51
CA PRO A 140 -19.29 1.00 17.38
C PRO A 140 -20.76 0.63 17.59
N LYS A 141 -21.65 1.62 17.46
CA LYS A 141 -23.10 1.37 17.46
C LYS A 141 -23.44 0.78 16.10
N ALA A 142 -23.57 -0.54 16.04
CA ALA A 142 -23.97 -1.22 14.82
C ALA A 142 -25.38 -0.75 14.42
N GLU A 143 -25.48 -0.12 13.25
CA GLU A 143 -26.75 0.19 12.60
C GLU A 143 -26.97 -0.83 11.47
N ALA A 144 -27.60 -0.41 10.35
CA ALA A 144 -27.79 -1.26 9.18
C ALA A 144 -26.47 -1.81 8.60
N ARG A 145 -25.34 -1.13 8.82
CA ARG A 145 -23.99 -1.59 8.45
C ARG A 145 -23.07 -1.50 9.68
N PRO A 146 -22.09 -2.41 9.81
CA PRO A 146 -21.35 -2.57 11.07
C PRO A 146 -20.46 -1.37 11.44
N LEU A 147 -20.04 -0.57 10.47
CA LEU A 147 -19.17 0.59 10.68
C LEU A 147 -19.85 1.94 10.36
N SER A 148 -21.18 1.98 10.25
CA SER A 148 -21.94 3.19 9.85
C SER A 148 -21.62 4.45 10.65
N ASN A 149 -21.24 4.29 11.92
CA ASN A 149 -20.98 5.37 12.86
C ASN A 149 -19.50 5.73 13.00
N LEU A 150 -18.62 5.11 12.21
CA LEU A 150 -17.19 5.38 12.28
C LEU A 150 -16.75 6.40 11.24
N ARG A 151 -15.84 7.28 11.65
CA ARG A 151 -15.13 8.23 10.79
C ARG A 151 -13.68 7.82 10.67
N VAL A 152 -13.18 7.76 9.45
CA VAL A 152 -11.82 7.29 9.13
C VAL A 152 -11.09 8.37 8.36
N LEU A 153 -9.91 8.74 8.84
CA LEU A 153 -8.97 9.58 8.10
C LEU A 153 -7.91 8.69 7.46
N ASP A 154 -7.89 8.62 6.13
CA ASP A 154 -7.05 7.72 5.35
C ASP A 154 -5.93 8.46 4.61
N LEU A 155 -4.71 8.34 5.10
CA LEU A 155 -3.49 8.93 4.52
C LEU A 155 -2.68 7.89 3.73
N THR A 156 -3.23 6.69 3.51
CA THR A 156 -2.52 5.62 2.82
C THR A 156 -2.46 5.83 1.32
N ARG A 157 -1.53 5.14 0.64
CA ARG A 157 -1.28 5.30 -0.79
C ARG A 157 -1.16 3.94 -1.48
N VAL A 158 -1.28 3.97 -2.80
CA VAL A 158 -1.06 2.83 -3.70
C VAL A 158 -2.13 1.77 -3.55
N LEU A 159 -1.94 0.71 -2.76
CA LEU A 159 -2.83 -0.47 -2.78
C LEU A 159 -3.27 -0.96 -1.42
N ALA A 160 -2.35 -1.48 -0.60
CA ALA A 160 -2.70 -2.20 0.63
C ALA A 160 -3.51 -1.35 1.62
N GLY A 161 -3.01 -0.15 1.94
CA GLY A 161 -3.71 0.78 2.83
C GLY A 161 -5.03 1.29 2.25
N PRO A 162 -5.07 1.77 0.99
CA PRO A 162 -6.32 2.24 0.39
C PRO A 162 -7.38 1.15 0.25
N THR A 163 -6.97 -0.11 0.05
CA THR A 163 -7.87 -1.28 0.07
C THR A 163 -8.50 -1.46 1.45
N SER A 164 -7.71 -1.37 2.52
CA SER A 164 -8.24 -1.39 3.90
C SER A 164 -9.30 -0.30 4.10
N ALA A 165 -8.98 0.94 3.70
CA ALA A 165 -9.91 2.05 3.81
C ALA A 165 -11.18 1.88 2.96
N ARG A 166 -11.07 1.32 1.74
CA ARG A 166 -12.22 0.94 0.91
C ARG A 166 -13.10 -0.06 1.63
N THR A 167 -12.51 -1.10 2.22
CA THR A 167 -13.25 -2.10 2.99
C THR A 167 -13.98 -1.47 4.18
N LEU A 168 -13.41 -0.49 4.86
CA LEU A 168 -14.11 0.25 5.93
C LEU A 168 -15.33 1.01 5.37
N ALA A 169 -15.19 1.69 4.22
CA ALA A 169 -16.31 2.36 3.54
C ALA A 169 -17.40 1.38 3.06
N GLU A 170 -17.01 0.21 2.54
CA GLU A 170 -17.88 -0.91 2.16
C GLU A 170 -18.63 -1.52 3.35
N HIS A 171 -18.19 -1.24 4.58
CA HIS A 171 -18.88 -1.62 5.82
C HIS A 171 -19.60 -0.45 6.51
N GLY A 172 -19.65 0.72 5.88
CA GLY A 172 -20.45 1.87 6.30
C GLY A 172 -19.68 3.06 6.86
N ALA A 173 -18.37 2.94 7.05
CA ALA A 173 -17.58 4.03 7.61
C ALA A 173 -17.56 5.26 6.69
N GLN A 174 -17.53 6.44 7.29
CA GLN A 174 -17.29 7.70 6.60
C GLN A 174 -15.79 7.89 6.43
N VAL A 175 -15.28 7.59 5.24
CA VAL A 175 -13.84 7.62 4.96
C VAL A 175 -13.48 8.89 4.20
N LEU A 176 -12.58 9.69 4.77
CA LEU A 176 -11.94 10.82 4.11
C LEU A 176 -10.48 10.45 3.78
N HIS A 177 -10.21 10.27 2.50
CA HIS A 177 -8.85 10.10 1.99
C HIS A 177 -8.15 11.45 1.84
N VAL A 178 -6.99 11.59 2.48
CA VAL A 178 -6.12 12.76 2.35
C VAL A 178 -4.96 12.40 1.43
N SER A 179 -4.99 12.92 0.21
CA SER A 179 -3.89 12.84 -0.75
C SER A 179 -3.03 14.11 -0.70
N SER A 180 -1.87 14.08 -1.37
CA SER A 180 -1.00 15.24 -1.50
C SER A 180 -0.88 15.65 -2.96
N PRO A 181 -0.95 16.95 -3.30
CA PRO A 181 -0.73 17.41 -4.67
C PRO A 181 0.73 17.23 -5.12
N ASN A 182 1.66 16.98 -4.18
CA ASN A 182 3.10 16.93 -4.42
C ASN A 182 3.67 15.50 -4.44
N LEU A 183 2.81 14.48 -4.32
CA LEU A 183 3.24 13.07 -4.34
C LEU A 183 2.73 12.39 -5.62
N PRO A 184 3.52 11.47 -6.21
CA PRO A 184 3.06 10.76 -7.39
C PRO A 184 1.89 9.83 -7.05
N THR A 185 0.93 9.73 -7.95
CA THR A 185 -0.30 8.96 -7.77
C THR A 185 -0.37 7.85 -8.81
N MET A 186 -0.85 6.68 -8.40
CA MET A 186 -1.19 5.59 -9.32
C MET A 186 -2.70 5.63 -9.59
N MET A 187 -3.08 6.30 -10.68
CA MET A 187 -4.49 6.60 -11.00
C MET A 187 -5.40 5.37 -10.94
N MET A 188 -4.99 4.24 -11.51
CA MET A 188 -5.78 3.00 -11.51
C MET A 188 -6.05 2.49 -10.10
N ALA A 189 -5.05 2.57 -9.23
CA ALA A 189 -5.18 2.12 -7.86
C ALA A 189 -6.06 3.07 -7.04
N GLU A 190 -5.93 4.39 -7.24
CA GLU A 190 -6.82 5.38 -6.61
C GLU A 190 -8.28 5.20 -7.03
N MET A 191 -8.52 4.93 -8.31
CA MET A 191 -9.87 4.68 -8.80
C MET A 191 -10.47 3.41 -8.21
N ASP A 192 -9.74 2.30 -8.28
CA ASP A 192 -10.20 1.00 -7.77
C ASP A 192 -10.43 1.02 -6.26
N THR A 193 -9.55 1.70 -5.53
CA THR A 193 -9.63 1.77 -4.06
C THR A 193 -10.42 2.97 -3.54
N GLY A 194 -10.88 3.87 -4.43
CA GLY A 194 -11.57 5.11 -4.10
C GLY A 194 -13.06 4.97 -3.80
N HIS A 195 -13.67 3.83 -4.17
CA HIS A 195 -15.10 3.61 -4.01
C HIS A 195 -15.58 3.81 -2.57
N GLY A 196 -16.63 4.61 -2.40
CA GLY A 196 -17.22 4.91 -1.08
C GLY A 196 -16.43 5.91 -0.23
N LYS A 197 -15.26 6.39 -0.69
CA LYS A 197 -14.43 7.38 0.02
C LYS A 197 -14.69 8.80 -0.52
N ARG A 198 -14.56 9.80 0.36
CA ARG A 198 -14.37 11.21 -0.04
C ARG A 198 -12.88 11.50 -0.10
N GLN A 199 -12.47 12.49 -0.89
CA GLN A 199 -11.05 12.84 -1.03
C GLN A 199 -10.82 14.35 -0.87
N VAL A 200 -9.71 14.71 -0.24
CA VAL A 200 -9.18 16.08 -0.15
C VAL A 200 -7.67 16.06 -0.40
N HIS A 201 -7.14 17.14 -0.93
CA HIS A 201 -5.70 17.34 -1.12
C HIS A 201 -5.16 18.27 -0.04
N LEU A 202 -4.14 17.84 0.69
CA LEU A 202 -3.41 18.66 1.66
C LEU A 202 -1.91 18.63 1.33
N ASP A 203 -1.29 19.80 1.31
CA ASP A 203 0.15 19.98 1.17
C ASP A 203 0.80 20.20 2.54
N LEU A 204 1.25 19.12 3.17
CA LEU A 204 1.89 19.17 4.49
C LEU A 204 3.26 19.90 4.49
N THR A 205 3.71 20.47 3.37
CA THR A 205 4.81 21.45 3.41
C THR A 205 4.34 22.83 3.88
N LYS A 206 3.02 23.06 3.92
CA LYS A 206 2.38 24.28 4.40
C LYS A 206 1.81 24.04 5.80
N SER A 207 2.13 24.94 6.71
CA SER A 207 1.65 24.89 8.09
C SER A 207 0.12 24.97 8.20
N GLU A 208 -0.54 25.65 7.26
CA GLU A 208 -2.00 25.77 7.21
C GLU A 208 -2.68 24.42 6.92
N ASP A 209 -2.15 23.66 5.97
CA ASP A 209 -2.65 22.32 5.62
C ASP A 209 -2.31 21.29 6.70
N GLU A 210 -1.17 21.45 7.38
CA GLU A 210 -0.80 20.66 8.56
C GLU A 210 -1.78 20.91 9.73
N ALA A 211 -2.11 22.17 10.01
CA ALA A 211 -3.12 22.53 10.99
C ALA A 211 -4.51 21.97 10.60
N ARG A 212 -4.86 22.03 9.31
CA ARG A 212 -6.12 21.46 8.82
C ARG A 212 -6.18 19.95 8.99
N LEU A 213 -5.07 19.24 8.76
CA LEU A 213 -5.00 17.80 9.01
C LEU A 213 -5.19 17.48 10.49
N LEU A 214 -4.59 18.29 11.38
CA LEU A 214 -4.76 18.15 12.83
C LEU A 214 -6.23 18.33 13.24
N GLU A 215 -6.91 19.36 12.74
CA GLU A 215 -8.34 19.58 12.99
C GLU A 215 -9.20 18.38 12.55
N LEU A 216 -8.90 17.81 11.38
CA LEU A 216 -9.60 16.62 10.89
C LEU A 216 -9.36 15.41 11.79
N ALA A 217 -8.13 15.23 12.30
CA ALA A 217 -7.75 14.10 13.14
C ALA A 217 -8.40 14.12 14.54
N MET A 218 -8.85 15.28 15.03
CA MET A 218 -9.50 15.42 16.34
C MET A 218 -10.86 14.72 16.44
N ASP A 219 -11.51 14.44 15.31
CA ASP A 219 -12.92 14.02 15.25
C ASP A 219 -13.08 12.78 14.36
N VAL A 220 -12.11 11.87 14.42
CA VAL A 220 -12.13 10.57 13.74
C VAL A 220 -11.89 9.44 14.73
N ASP A 221 -12.39 8.27 14.39
CA ASP A 221 -12.24 7.05 15.19
C ASP A 221 -11.02 6.24 14.75
N VAL A 222 -10.64 6.36 13.47
CA VAL A 222 -9.53 5.63 12.88
C VAL A 222 -8.62 6.59 12.10
N PHE A 223 -7.32 6.56 12.39
CA PHE A 223 -6.28 7.24 11.63
C PHE A 223 -5.44 6.21 10.86
N ASN A 224 -5.74 6.02 9.58
CA ASN A 224 -5.09 5.02 8.74
C ASN A 224 -3.93 5.65 7.96
N GLN A 225 -2.69 5.20 8.20
CA GLN A 225 -1.51 5.72 7.50
C GLN A 225 -0.53 4.60 7.11
N GLY A 226 0.18 4.79 6.00
CA GLY A 226 1.11 3.81 5.43
C GLY A 226 2.47 4.39 5.04
N PHE A 227 2.86 5.51 5.63
CA PHE A 227 4.16 6.11 5.39
C PHE A 227 5.27 5.33 6.10
N ARG A 228 6.52 5.54 5.66
CA ARG A 228 7.68 4.96 6.31
C ARG A 228 7.67 5.33 7.79
N LYS A 229 7.99 4.36 8.66
CA LYS A 229 8.08 4.56 10.11
C LYS A 229 8.88 5.83 10.45
N GLY A 230 8.31 6.71 11.28
CA GLY A 230 8.94 7.96 11.68
C GLY A 230 8.64 9.16 10.77
N THR A 231 8.03 8.98 9.59
CA THR A 231 7.78 10.09 8.67
C THR A 231 6.70 11.03 9.18
N LEU A 232 5.55 10.49 9.62
CA LEU A 232 4.44 11.28 10.13
C LEU A 232 4.62 11.64 11.61
N ASP A 233 5.38 10.84 12.36
CA ASP A 233 5.73 11.09 13.76
C ASP A 233 6.43 12.46 13.92
N LYS A 234 7.35 12.79 13.01
CA LYS A 234 8.05 14.08 12.97
C LYS A 234 7.15 15.29 12.76
N ARG A 235 5.90 15.05 12.35
CA ARG A 235 4.86 16.04 12.08
C ARG A 235 3.76 16.03 13.14
N GLY A 236 3.93 15.23 14.20
CA GLY A 236 2.92 15.09 15.24
C GLY A 236 1.75 14.15 14.89
N PHE A 237 1.87 13.34 13.83
CA PHE A 237 0.86 12.35 13.42
C PHE A 237 1.33 10.91 13.65
N GLY A 238 2.18 10.71 14.66
CA GLY A 238 2.55 9.38 15.16
C GLY A 238 1.46 8.79 16.05
N PRO A 239 1.47 7.46 16.32
CA PRO A 239 0.43 6.80 17.09
C PRO A 239 0.20 7.41 18.47
N GLU A 240 1.26 7.72 19.22
CA GLU A 240 1.18 8.30 20.55
C GLU A 240 0.58 9.72 20.52
N ALA A 241 1.02 10.55 19.57
CA ALA A 241 0.50 11.91 19.40
C ALA A 241 -0.98 11.92 19.00
N MET A 242 -1.41 10.97 18.17
CA MET A 242 -2.83 10.81 17.81
C MET A 242 -3.67 10.33 19.01
N ALA A 243 -3.14 9.41 19.83
CA ALA A 243 -3.82 8.97 21.05
C ALA A 243 -3.93 10.09 22.10
N GLU A 244 -2.93 10.97 22.20
CA GLU A 244 -3.00 12.18 23.03
C GLU A 244 -4.03 13.19 22.50
N LEU A 245 -4.08 13.39 21.17
CA LEU A 245 -5.01 14.31 20.52
C LEU A 245 -6.47 13.86 20.65
N ARG A 246 -6.72 12.57 20.38
CA ARG A 246 -8.05 11.94 20.46
C ARG A 246 -7.91 10.62 21.22
N PRO A 247 -8.12 10.63 22.55
CA PRO A 247 -8.12 9.40 23.35
C PRO A 247 -9.13 8.40 22.78
N GLY A 248 -8.70 7.16 22.58
CA GLY A 248 -9.54 6.08 22.01
C GLY A 248 -9.46 5.94 20.49
N ILE A 249 -8.66 6.78 19.82
CA ILE A 249 -8.38 6.62 18.39
C ILE A 249 -7.73 5.26 18.11
N ILE A 250 -8.03 4.72 16.92
CA ILE A 250 -7.44 3.52 16.35
C ILE A 250 -6.44 3.88 15.26
#